data_AF-A0A3Q4BVT7-F1
#
_entry.id   AF-A0A3Q4BVT7-F1
#
_cell.length_a   1.000
_cell.length_b   1.000
_cell.length_c   1.000
_cell.angle_alpha   90.00
_cell.angle_beta   90.00
_cell.angle_gamma   90.00
#
_symmetry.space_group_name_H-M   'P 1'
#
loop_
_entity.id
_entity.type
_entity.pdbx_description
1 polymer ?
#
loop_
_entity_poly.entity_id
_entity_poly.type
_entity_poly.pdbx_seq_one_letter_code
_entity_poly.pdbx_strand_id
1 'polypeptide(L)'
;MLHAHKGINLIHIKPTFTRGMLIQFPPPPMKGGITVTMEDLQCLDSGQFLNDVIIDFYLKYLLHKASAAVTERSHVFSSFFYKQLTRRDNAREGTTKDSQRRHQRVKTWTRHVDIFNKDFVFVPVNQEAHWYLVVLCFPGLDEPKFEAWNELEAPDKTVRFSRLPFVCGRCHIVRGDQVVELHACLNLACRFQLKLSLIIEEEDLGCYCQRSLSQRKLSYVCPCRPCILVMDSLKRSLHERVFKLLRDYLESEWEVRRGSSRDFGADQMQSSHCRVPLQDNSSDCGLYLLQYVESFLKDPVVHFDLPLQLERWFPRQQVRRKRDEIRDLVLNLHRHQNLDSNQ
;
A
#
# COMPACT_ATOMS: atom_id res chain seq x y z
N MET A 1 54.13 -24.28 27.74
CA MET A 1 53.63 -22.98 27.25
C MET A 1 52.28 -23.20 26.62
N LEU A 2 51.29 -22.45 27.12
CA LEU A 2 49.93 -22.34 26.59
C LEU A 2 49.93 -21.82 25.15
N HIS A 3 48.94 -22.24 24.35
CA HIS A 3 48.13 -21.40 23.43
C HIS A 3 46.99 -22.30 22.91
N ALA A 4 45.83 -22.36 23.57
CA ALA A 4 44.72 -21.40 23.62
C ALA A 4 43.83 -21.41 22.35
N HIS A 5 42.64 -21.98 22.54
CA HIS A 5 41.43 -21.95 21.72
C HIS A 5 41.07 -20.60 21.11
N LYS A 6 40.45 -20.62 19.92
CA LYS A 6 39.21 -19.86 19.64
C LYS A 6 38.30 -20.67 18.72
N GLY A 7 37.46 -21.51 19.35
CA GLY A 7 36.25 -22.03 18.71
C GLY A 7 35.27 -20.87 18.56
N ILE A 8 34.74 -20.69 17.36
CA ILE A 8 33.64 -19.76 17.09
C ILE A 8 32.39 -20.40 17.70
N ASN A 9 31.91 -19.85 18.81
CA ASN A 9 30.60 -20.19 19.36
C ASN A 9 29.53 -19.77 18.34
N LEU A 10 29.02 -20.72 17.57
CA LEU A 10 27.68 -20.57 17.00
C LEU A 10 26.71 -20.59 18.17
N ILE A 11 26.23 -19.41 18.53
CA ILE A 11 25.11 -19.27 19.45
C ILE A 11 23.91 -19.87 18.73
N HIS A 12 23.60 -21.12 19.05
CA HIS A 12 22.39 -21.79 18.63
C HIS A 12 21.24 -21.16 19.43
N ILE A 13 20.70 -20.06 18.91
CA ILE A 13 19.49 -19.43 19.46
C ILE A 13 18.33 -20.37 19.13
N LYS A 14 18.06 -21.35 20.00
CA LYS A 14 16.82 -22.10 19.96
C LYS A 14 15.67 -21.09 20.17
N PRO A 15 14.67 -21.00 19.28
CA PRO A 15 13.49 -20.20 19.56
C PRO A 15 12.75 -20.85 20.74
N THR A 16 12.95 -20.34 21.94
CA THR A 16 12.13 -20.72 23.09
C THR A 16 10.76 -20.11 22.87
N PHE A 17 9.84 -20.89 22.33
CA PHE A 17 8.43 -20.53 22.31
C PHE A 17 7.95 -20.40 23.76
N THR A 18 7.71 -19.17 24.20
CA THR A 18 7.04 -18.91 25.47
C THR A 18 5.62 -19.43 25.38
N ARG A 19 5.15 -20.08 26.45
CA ARG A 19 3.82 -20.69 26.55
C ARG A 19 2.75 -19.64 26.15
N GLY A 20 2.07 -19.83 25.03
CA GLY A 20 1.04 -18.90 24.49
C GLY A 20 1.39 -18.20 23.17
N MET A 21 2.67 -18.14 22.79
CA MET A 21 3.06 -17.67 21.45
C MET A 21 2.64 -18.70 20.38
N LEU A 22 2.19 -18.24 19.21
CA LEU A 22 1.93 -19.08 18.03
C LEU A 22 2.96 -18.92 16.92
N ILE A 23 3.30 -17.69 16.54
CA ILE A 23 4.34 -17.43 15.54
C ILE A 23 5.11 -16.17 15.89
N GLN A 24 6.33 -16.08 15.39
CA GLN A 24 6.99 -14.81 15.20
C GLN A 24 7.20 -14.57 13.70
N PHE A 25 6.76 -13.41 13.17
CA PHE A 25 6.90 -13.09 11.76
C PHE A 25 7.52 -11.71 11.52
N PRO A 26 8.60 -11.59 10.72
CA PRO A 26 9.38 -12.69 10.17
C PRO A 26 10.05 -13.51 11.29
N PRO A 27 10.30 -14.82 11.08
CA PRO A 27 10.96 -15.67 12.07
C PRO A 27 12.43 -15.25 12.29
N PRO A 28 12.99 -15.50 13.50
CA PRO A 28 14.43 -15.37 13.73
C PRO A 28 15.25 -16.16 12.71
N PRO A 29 16.45 -15.69 12.32
CA PRO A 29 17.22 -14.57 12.87
C PRO A 29 16.83 -13.19 12.31
N MET A 30 15.77 -13.08 11.51
CA MET A 30 15.34 -11.79 10.96
C MET A 30 14.87 -10.83 12.06
N LYS A 31 15.21 -9.55 11.93
CA LYS A 31 14.88 -8.52 12.93
C LYS A 31 13.46 -7.98 12.74
N GLY A 32 12.89 -7.48 13.85
CA GLY A 32 11.57 -6.86 13.87
C GLY A 32 10.42 -7.87 13.80
N GLY A 33 10.60 -9.09 14.31
CA GLY A 33 9.54 -10.09 14.37
C GLY A 33 8.34 -9.61 15.20
N ILE A 34 7.14 -9.77 14.64
CA ILE A 34 5.85 -9.57 15.30
C ILE A 34 5.42 -10.92 15.87
N THR A 35 5.19 -10.95 17.17
CA THR A 35 4.66 -12.14 17.86
C THR A 35 3.14 -12.15 17.72
N VAL A 36 2.59 -13.27 17.26
CA VAL A 36 1.14 -13.53 17.23
C VAL A 36 0.85 -14.65 18.22
N THR A 37 -0.16 -14.46 19.08
CA THR A 37 -0.59 -15.46 20.08
C THR A 37 -1.92 -16.11 19.72
N MET A 38 -2.35 -17.11 20.50
CA MET A 38 -3.69 -17.69 20.36
C MET A 38 -4.79 -16.66 20.63
N GLU A 39 -4.59 -15.77 21.59
CA GLU A 39 -5.54 -14.71 21.94
C GLU A 39 -5.72 -13.71 20.79
N ASP A 40 -4.65 -13.38 20.06
CA ASP A 40 -4.74 -12.52 18.88
C ASP A 40 -5.64 -13.11 17.79
N LEU A 41 -5.66 -14.44 17.62
CA LEU A 41 -6.52 -15.10 16.64
C LEU A 41 -8.01 -15.01 16.96
N GLN A 42 -8.39 -14.75 18.22
CA GLN A 42 -9.80 -14.59 18.60
C GLN A 42 -10.46 -13.41 17.87
N CYS A 43 -9.67 -12.37 17.52
CA CYS A 43 -10.20 -11.23 16.79
C CYS A 43 -10.60 -11.56 15.33
N LEU A 44 -10.20 -12.73 14.82
CA LEU A 44 -10.61 -13.25 13.51
C LEU A 44 -11.95 -13.98 13.56
N ASP A 45 -12.59 -14.13 14.72
CA ASP A 45 -13.93 -14.69 14.79
C ASP A 45 -14.97 -13.75 14.16
N SER A 46 -16.10 -14.32 13.73
CA SER A 46 -17.14 -13.54 13.06
C SER A 46 -17.65 -12.41 13.96
N GLY A 47 -17.76 -11.20 13.42
CA GLY A 47 -18.26 -10.03 14.14
C GLY A 47 -17.23 -9.33 15.03
N GLN A 48 -16.00 -9.83 15.14
CA GLN A 48 -14.95 -9.22 15.98
C GLN A 48 -14.13 -8.18 15.20
N PHE A 49 -13.74 -7.10 15.87
CA PHE A 49 -12.80 -6.11 15.30
C PHE A 49 -11.38 -6.67 15.30
N LEU A 50 -10.66 -6.50 14.19
CA LEU A 50 -9.25 -6.87 14.15
C LEU A 50 -8.42 -6.01 15.12
N ASN A 51 -7.46 -6.65 15.79
CA ASN A 51 -6.51 -5.97 16.67
C ASN A 51 -5.25 -5.50 15.93
N ASP A 52 -4.43 -4.68 16.60
CA ASP A 52 -3.19 -4.13 16.06
C ASP A 52 -2.21 -5.25 15.60
N VAL A 53 -2.10 -6.34 16.37
CA VAL A 53 -1.16 -7.43 16.09
C VAL A 53 -1.48 -8.10 14.75
N ILE A 54 -2.74 -8.44 14.50
CA ILE A 54 -3.16 -9.10 13.26
C ILE A 54 -3.03 -8.16 12.06
N ILE A 55 -3.34 -6.87 12.22
CA ILE A 55 -3.15 -5.86 11.17
C ILE A 55 -1.68 -5.76 10.79
N ASP A 56 -0.81 -5.50 11.76
CA ASP A 56 0.62 -5.31 11.52
C ASP A 56 1.29 -6.59 10.99
N PHE A 57 0.91 -7.75 11.54
CA PHE A 57 1.36 -9.06 11.05
C PHE A 57 1.03 -9.25 9.57
N TYR A 58 -0.24 -9.09 9.20
CA TYR A 58 -0.68 -9.42 7.85
C TYR A 58 -0.13 -8.43 6.83
N LEU A 59 -0.07 -7.13 7.15
CA LEU A 59 0.56 -6.14 6.28
C LEU A 59 2.05 -6.43 6.05
N LYS A 60 2.76 -6.85 7.11
CA LYS A 60 4.16 -7.26 7.00
C LYS A 60 4.32 -8.50 6.15
N TYR A 61 3.42 -9.47 6.28
CA TYR A 61 3.37 -10.66 5.44
C TYR A 61 3.14 -10.31 3.96
N LEU A 62 2.20 -9.41 3.66
CA LEU A 62 1.91 -8.98 2.29
C LEU A 62 3.14 -8.33 1.64
N LEU A 63 3.81 -7.42 2.34
CA LEU A 63 5.02 -6.78 1.81
C LEU A 63 6.17 -7.78 1.65
N HIS A 64 6.31 -8.74 2.55
CA HIS A 64 7.33 -9.79 2.44
C HIS A 64 7.09 -10.73 1.25
N LYS A 65 5.82 -10.97 0.89
CA LYS A 65 5.42 -11.79 -0.26
C LYS A 65 5.48 -11.04 -1.60
N ALA A 66 5.47 -9.71 -1.57
CA ALA A 66 5.53 -8.89 -2.77
C ALA A 66 6.88 -9.04 -3.49
N SER A 67 6.93 -8.71 -4.79
CA SER A 67 8.17 -8.74 -5.56
C SER A 67 9.20 -7.75 -5.00
N ALA A 68 10.48 -8.03 -5.20
CA ALA A 68 11.56 -7.15 -4.73
C ALA A 68 11.38 -5.70 -5.20
N ALA A 69 10.94 -5.51 -6.45
CA ALA A 69 10.65 -4.19 -7.03
C ALA A 69 9.53 -3.45 -6.28
N VAL A 70 8.44 -4.12 -5.91
CA VAL A 70 7.35 -3.50 -5.13
C VAL A 70 7.80 -3.20 -3.71
N THR A 71 8.52 -4.13 -3.09
CA THR A 71 9.02 -3.99 -1.71
C THR A 71 10.04 -2.87 -1.57
N GLU A 72 10.91 -2.68 -2.55
CA GLU A 72 11.88 -1.58 -2.56
C GLU A 72 11.20 -0.21 -2.70
N ARG A 73 10.15 -0.13 -3.51
CA ARG A 73 9.38 1.10 -3.76
C ARG A 73 8.33 1.39 -2.67
N SER A 74 8.10 0.47 -1.73
CA SER A 74 7.03 0.58 -0.74
C SER A 74 7.55 0.59 0.70
N HIS A 75 6.80 1.22 1.60
CA HIS A 75 7.00 1.14 3.04
C HIS A 75 5.66 1.02 3.75
N VAL A 76 5.59 0.23 4.82
CA VAL A 76 4.39 0.10 5.65
C VAL A 76 4.75 0.48 7.07
N PHE A 77 4.09 1.50 7.61
CA PHE A 77 4.18 1.81 9.03
C PHE A 77 3.32 0.83 9.85
N SER A 78 3.75 0.54 11.09
CA SER A 78 2.89 -0.14 12.05
C SER A 78 1.70 0.72 12.44
N SER A 79 0.60 0.11 12.89
CA SER A 79 -0.60 0.82 13.36
C SER A 79 -0.32 1.79 14.50
N PHE A 80 0.75 1.56 15.26
CA PHE A 80 1.20 2.42 16.35
C PHE A 80 1.77 3.77 15.88
N PHE A 81 2.21 3.90 14.62
CA PHE A 81 2.78 5.13 14.10
C PHE A 81 1.83 6.31 14.27
N TYR A 82 0.63 6.21 13.68
CA TYR A 82 -0.32 7.31 13.71
C TYR A 82 -0.85 7.55 15.13
N LYS A 83 -1.10 6.47 15.88
CA LYS A 83 -1.49 6.54 17.30
C LYS A 83 -0.49 7.33 18.15
N GLN A 84 0.81 7.14 17.91
CA GLN A 84 1.87 7.82 18.63
C GLN A 84 2.07 9.26 18.14
N LEU A 85 1.95 9.49 16.83
CA LEU A 85 1.98 10.82 16.22
C LEU A 85 0.88 11.73 16.79
N THR A 86 -0.33 11.18 17.00
CA THR A 86 -1.51 11.93 17.45
C THR A 86 -1.79 11.82 18.95
N ARG A 87 -0.89 11.22 19.73
CA ARG A 87 -1.05 11.10 21.18
C ARG A 87 -1.28 12.47 21.81
N ARG A 88 -2.13 12.56 22.83
CA ARG A 88 -2.31 13.81 23.59
C ARG A 88 -0.99 14.23 24.22
N ASP A 89 -0.78 15.55 24.24
CA ASP A 89 0.38 16.16 24.87
C ASP A 89 0.30 16.03 26.39
N ASN A 90 1.47 15.86 27.02
CA ASN A 90 1.58 15.85 28.46
C ASN A 90 1.87 17.28 28.95
N ALA A 91 1.43 17.63 30.17
CA ALA A 91 1.63 18.97 30.76
C ALA A 91 3.10 19.42 30.89
N ARG A 92 4.07 18.55 30.60
CA ARG A 92 5.53 18.81 30.67
C ARG A 92 6.16 19.12 29.32
N GLU A 93 5.41 19.08 28.23
CA GLU A 93 5.94 19.29 26.89
C GLU A 93 6.03 20.79 26.57
N GLY A 94 7.26 21.29 26.40
CA GLY A 94 7.61 22.72 26.33
C GLY A 94 7.19 23.48 25.06
N THR A 95 7.82 24.63 24.86
CA THR A 95 7.45 25.73 23.93
C THR A 95 7.74 25.51 22.44
N THR A 96 8.24 24.33 22.03
CA THR A 96 8.49 23.99 20.61
C THR A 96 7.22 23.95 19.77
N LYS A 97 7.34 24.18 18.45
CA LYS A 97 6.22 24.02 17.50
C LYS A 97 5.58 22.63 17.67
N ASP A 98 4.26 22.58 17.72
CA ASP A 98 3.53 21.33 17.98
C ASP A 98 3.85 20.22 16.95
N SER A 99 4.11 20.57 15.69
CA SER A 99 4.48 19.61 14.63
C SER A 99 5.79 18.90 14.92
N GLN A 100 6.83 19.65 15.29
CA GLN A 100 8.15 19.12 15.66
C GLN A 100 8.05 18.22 16.90
N ARG A 101 7.24 18.61 17.89
CA ARG A 101 7.01 17.77 19.07
C ARG A 101 6.35 16.43 18.69
N ARG A 102 5.32 16.46 17.85
CA ARG A 102 4.67 15.22 17.37
C ARG A 102 5.65 14.34 16.60
N HIS A 103 6.45 14.94 15.71
CA HIS A 103 7.49 14.25 14.94
C HIS A 103 8.51 13.55 15.84
N GLN A 104 9.01 14.23 16.87
CA GLN A 104 10.00 13.65 17.81
C GLN A 104 9.54 12.32 18.41
N ARG A 105 8.24 12.12 18.64
CA ARG A 105 7.68 10.88 19.20
C ARG A 105 7.77 9.68 18.25
N VAL A 106 7.82 9.94 16.95
CA VAL A 106 7.85 8.91 15.89
C VAL A 106 9.13 8.95 15.06
N LYS A 107 10.09 9.83 15.40
CA LYS A 107 11.37 10.00 14.68
C LYS A 107 12.13 8.69 14.46
N THR A 108 11.98 7.71 15.36
CA THR A 108 12.67 6.42 15.25
C THR A 108 12.04 5.47 14.23
N TRP A 109 10.78 5.67 13.82
CA TRP A 109 10.10 4.81 12.84
C TRP A 109 10.81 4.80 11.50
N THR A 110 11.40 5.93 11.11
CA THR A 110 12.14 6.05 9.86
C THR A 110 13.65 5.89 10.05
N ARG A 111 14.17 5.54 11.24
CA ARG A 111 15.62 5.57 11.54
C ARG A 111 16.51 4.91 10.46
N HIS A 112 16.03 3.80 9.88
CA HIS A 112 16.76 3.02 8.87
C HIS A 112 16.08 3.00 7.49
N VAL A 113 15.14 3.92 7.24
CA VAL A 113 14.44 4.02 5.96
C VAL A 113 14.23 5.48 5.60
N ASP A 114 14.54 5.84 4.36
CA ASP A 114 14.17 7.13 3.79
C ASP A 114 12.84 6.99 3.05
N ILE A 115 11.76 7.52 3.63
CA ILE A 115 10.41 7.41 3.07
C ILE A 115 10.23 8.27 1.82
N PHE A 116 11.09 9.25 1.57
CA PHE A 116 11.03 10.09 0.36
C PHE A 116 11.64 9.39 -0.86
N ASN A 117 12.33 8.27 -0.67
CA ASN A 117 12.78 7.39 -1.76
C ASN A 117 11.75 6.30 -2.09
N LYS A 118 10.58 6.33 -1.44
CA LYS A 118 9.49 5.39 -1.66
C LYS A 118 8.43 6.03 -2.54
N ASP A 119 7.75 5.20 -3.30
CA ASP A 119 6.57 5.61 -4.05
C ASP A 119 5.31 5.45 -3.24
N PHE A 120 5.26 4.45 -2.36
CA PHE A 120 4.08 4.19 -1.54
C PHE A 120 4.45 4.00 -0.08
N VAL A 121 3.87 4.84 0.78
CA VAL A 121 3.96 4.68 2.24
C VAL A 121 2.56 4.41 2.80
N PHE A 122 2.33 3.19 3.24
CA PHE A 122 1.06 2.76 3.82
C PHE A 122 1.03 3.09 5.30
N VAL A 123 -0.06 3.75 5.72
CA VAL A 123 -0.29 4.16 7.11
C VAL A 123 -1.65 3.61 7.55
N PRO A 124 -1.67 2.48 8.29
CA PRO A 124 -2.89 1.98 8.92
C PRO A 124 -3.33 2.94 10.02
N VAL A 125 -4.60 3.34 10.01
CA VAL A 125 -5.14 4.25 11.03
C VAL A 125 -6.35 3.62 11.70
N ASN A 126 -6.34 3.66 13.03
CA ASN A 126 -7.48 3.28 13.87
C ASN A 126 -7.93 4.49 14.68
N GLN A 127 -9.18 4.92 14.49
CA GLN A 127 -9.82 5.97 15.29
C GLN A 127 -11.22 5.51 15.66
N GLU A 128 -11.58 5.59 16.94
CA GLU A 128 -12.92 5.22 17.42
C GLU A 128 -13.36 3.80 16.99
N ALA A 129 -12.46 2.83 17.15
CA ALA A 129 -12.64 1.42 16.75
C ALA A 129 -12.96 1.24 15.25
N HIS A 130 -12.46 2.15 14.40
CA HIS A 130 -12.60 2.10 12.96
C HIS A 130 -11.25 2.12 12.27
N TRP A 131 -10.98 1.07 11.50
CA TRP A 131 -9.79 0.95 10.67
C TRP A 131 -10.01 1.53 9.28
N TYR A 132 -9.09 2.37 8.83
CA TYR A 132 -8.99 2.84 7.45
C TYR A 132 -7.52 2.98 7.03
N LEU A 133 -7.28 3.04 5.73
CA LEU A 133 -5.94 3.12 5.18
C LEU A 133 -5.67 4.53 4.66
N VAL A 134 -4.49 5.06 5.01
CA VAL A 134 -3.90 6.19 4.30
C VAL A 134 -2.70 5.70 3.48
N VAL A 135 -2.54 6.21 2.26
CA VAL A 135 -1.38 5.95 1.42
C VAL A 135 -0.75 7.29 1.02
N LEU A 136 0.51 7.49 1.38
CA LEU A 136 1.32 8.60 0.85
C LEU A 136 1.93 8.13 -0.47
N CYS A 137 1.52 8.75 -1.56
CA CYS A 137 2.00 8.44 -2.89
C CYS A 137 3.07 9.45 -3.30
N PHE A 138 4.19 8.93 -3.78
CA PHE A 138 5.35 9.66 -4.29
C PHE A 138 5.77 10.87 -3.43
N PRO A 139 5.93 10.71 -2.10
CA PRO A 139 6.22 11.83 -1.19
C PRO A 139 7.53 12.57 -1.52
N GLY A 140 8.46 11.94 -2.26
CA GLY A 140 9.71 12.58 -2.68
C GLY A 140 9.60 13.45 -3.94
N LEU A 141 8.53 13.33 -4.74
CA LEU A 141 8.39 14.06 -5.99
C LEU A 141 7.89 15.47 -5.75
N ASP A 142 8.57 16.48 -6.30
CA ASP A 142 8.13 17.89 -6.23
C ASP A 142 6.96 18.16 -7.18
N GLU A 143 6.99 17.55 -8.36
CA GLU A 143 6.02 17.73 -9.42
C GLU A 143 5.61 16.37 -10.03
N PRO A 144 4.43 16.28 -10.68
CA PRO A 144 4.03 15.08 -11.39
C PRO A 144 5.10 14.65 -12.42
N LYS A 145 5.50 13.38 -12.36
CA LYS A 145 6.38 12.75 -13.35
C LYS A 145 5.62 11.78 -14.21
N PHE A 146 6.01 11.71 -15.47
CA PHE A 146 5.42 10.83 -16.46
C PHE A 146 6.35 9.63 -16.66
N GLU A 147 6.00 8.49 -16.07
CA GLU A 147 6.79 7.26 -16.19
C GLU A 147 6.18 6.32 -17.22
N ALA A 148 7.04 5.72 -18.06
CA ALA A 148 6.64 4.67 -18.97
C ALA A 148 6.34 3.39 -18.17
N TRP A 149 5.08 3.01 -18.12
CA TRP A 149 4.63 1.71 -17.66
C TRP A 149 4.97 0.69 -18.74
N ASN A 150 6.20 0.20 -18.68
CA ASN A 150 6.56 -1.04 -19.33
C ASN A 150 5.85 -2.14 -18.56
N GLU A 151 5.07 -2.97 -19.25
CA GLU A 151 4.50 -4.21 -18.70
C GLU A 151 5.57 -4.87 -17.82
N LEU A 152 5.41 -4.80 -16.50
CA LEU A 152 6.15 -5.63 -15.57
C LEU A 152 6.00 -7.04 -16.11
N GLU A 153 7.12 -7.72 -16.38
CA GLU A 153 7.15 -9.03 -17.00
C GLU A 153 6.11 -9.93 -16.35
N ALA A 154 4.97 -10.09 -17.02
CA ALA A 154 3.89 -10.90 -16.51
C ALA A 154 4.45 -12.33 -16.39
N PRO A 155 4.51 -12.91 -15.19
CA PRO A 155 4.92 -14.28 -15.05
C PRO A 155 3.77 -15.10 -15.60
N ASP A 156 4.00 -15.65 -16.79
CA ASP A 156 3.20 -16.65 -17.50
C ASP A 156 2.55 -16.14 -18.80
N LYS A 157 2.91 -16.80 -19.91
CA LYS A 157 2.57 -16.44 -21.30
C LYS A 157 1.12 -16.79 -21.68
N THR A 158 0.24 -16.88 -20.70
CA THR A 158 -1.18 -17.19 -20.87
C THR A 158 -2.06 -16.23 -20.07
N VAL A 159 -1.80 -14.93 -20.20
CA VAL A 159 -2.83 -13.93 -19.91
C VAL A 159 -3.88 -14.01 -21.01
N ARG A 160 -4.93 -14.81 -20.77
CA ARG A 160 -6.22 -14.54 -21.42
C ARG A 160 -6.61 -13.14 -20.98
N PHE A 161 -6.69 -12.20 -21.93
CA PHE A 161 -7.19 -10.85 -21.70
C PHE A 161 -8.65 -10.93 -21.23
N SER A 162 -8.86 -11.13 -19.94
CA SER A 162 -10.11 -10.77 -19.29
C SER A 162 -10.06 -9.28 -19.04
N ARG A 163 -10.92 -8.52 -19.74
CA ARG A 163 -11.38 -7.16 -19.45
C ARG A 163 -10.52 -6.42 -18.40
N LEU A 164 -9.63 -5.52 -18.82
CA LEU A 164 -9.12 -4.49 -17.90
C LEU A 164 -10.34 -3.68 -17.43
N PRO A 165 -10.77 -3.75 -16.16
CA PRO A 165 -12.02 -3.13 -15.72
C PRO A 165 -11.94 -1.60 -15.60
N PHE A 166 -10.77 -1.02 -15.83
CA PHE A 166 -10.50 0.38 -15.57
C PHE A 166 -10.07 1.07 -16.86
N VAL A 167 -10.99 1.86 -17.41
CA VAL A 167 -10.66 2.85 -18.44
C VAL A 167 -9.77 3.88 -17.75
N CYS A 168 -8.49 3.94 -18.14
CA CYS A 168 -7.61 5.02 -17.72
C CYS A 168 -8.20 6.33 -18.24
N GLY A 169 -8.67 7.20 -17.34
CA GLY A 169 -9.35 8.44 -17.70
C GLY A 169 -8.52 9.36 -18.60
N ARG A 170 -7.18 9.28 -18.49
CA ARG A 170 -6.21 9.99 -19.34
C ARG A 170 -4.92 9.16 -19.52
N CYS A 171 -4.97 8.07 -20.29
CA CYS A 171 -3.72 7.45 -20.74
C CYS A 171 -3.15 8.24 -21.93
N HIS A 172 -1.86 8.56 -21.88
CA HIS A 172 -1.18 9.20 -23.00
C HIS A 172 -0.43 8.11 -23.78
N ILE A 173 -0.57 8.11 -25.11
CA ILE A 173 0.21 7.23 -25.98
C ILE A 173 1.42 8.02 -26.47
N VAL A 174 2.61 7.48 -26.22
CA VAL A 174 3.85 8.01 -26.80
C VAL A 174 4.08 7.35 -28.15
N ARG A 175 4.18 8.16 -29.21
CA ARG A 175 4.48 7.71 -30.58
C ARG A 175 5.74 8.44 -31.07
N GLY A 176 6.93 7.94 -30.71
CA GLY A 176 8.18 8.70 -30.90
C GLY A 176 8.25 9.91 -29.95
N ASP A 177 8.78 11.05 -30.38
CA ASP A 177 8.91 12.28 -29.57
C ASP A 177 7.59 13.03 -29.32
N GLN A 178 6.45 12.48 -29.72
CA GLN A 178 5.13 13.10 -29.52
C GLN A 178 4.28 12.34 -28.49
N VAL A 179 3.72 13.10 -27.54
CA VAL A 179 2.76 12.65 -26.54
C VAL A 179 1.36 12.98 -27.03
N VAL A 180 0.50 11.96 -27.24
CA VAL A 180 -0.89 12.14 -27.68
C VAL A 180 -1.85 11.79 -26.55
N GLU A 181 -2.71 12.74 -26.18
CA GLU A 181 -3.78 12.57 -25.19
C GLU A 181 -4.96 11.78 -25.79
N LEU A 182 -5.39 10.68 -25.15
CA LEU A 182 -6.42 9.78 -25.72
C LEU A 182 -7.75 10.47 -26.01
N HIS A 183 -8.08 11.54 -25.27
CA HIS A 183 -9.31 12.30 -25.46
C HIS A 183 -9.37 12.99 -26.84
N ALA A 184 -8.21 13.22 -27.48
CA ALA A 184 -8.13 13.82 -28.82
C ALA A 184 -8.25 12.80 -29.97
N CYS A 185 -7.88 11.53 -29.77
CA CYS A 185 -7.97 10.51 -30.83
C CYS A 185 -9.42 10.12 -31.17
N LEU A 186 -10.33 10.13 -30.19
CA LEU A 186 -11.76 9.87 -30.41
C LEU A 186 -12.43 10.99 -31.24
N ASN A 187 -12.03 12.25 -31.04
CA ASN A 187 -12.60 13.39 -31.77
C ASN A 187 -12.00 13.59 -33.17
N LEU A 188 -10.74 13.17 -33.40
CA LEU A 188 -10.11 13.29 -34.73
C LEU A 188 -10.62 12.23 -35.71
N ALA A 189 -10.85 10.99 -35.26
CA ALA A 189 -11.40 9.93 -36.11
C ALA A 189 -12.84 10.21 -36.54
N CYS A 190 -13.63 10.86 -35.69
CA CYS A 190 -15.03 11.22 -35.97
C CYS A 190 -15.17 12.40 -36.96
N ARG A 191 -14.13 13.23 -37.15
CA ARG A 191 -14.16 14.38 -38.08
C ARG A 191 -13.67 14.11 -39.50
N PHE A 192 -12.98 13.00 -39.78
CA PHE A 192 -12.29 12.79 -41.06
C PHE A 192 -12.79 11.62 -41.92
N GLN A 193 -13.90 10.96 -41.58
CA GLN A 193 -14.56 9.93 -42.44
C GLN A 193 -13.59 8.89 -43.06
N LEU A 194 -12.57 8.45 -42.31
CA LEU A 194 -11.75 7.32 -42.75
C LEU A 194 -12.54 6.03 -42.51
N LYS A 195 -12.82 5.28 -43.58
CA LYS A 195 -13.51 3.97 -43.56
C LYS A 195 -12.77 2.99 -42.66
N LEU A 196 -13.19 2.87 -41.41
CA LEU A 196 -13.03 1.65 -40.61
C LEU A 196 -14.36 0.89 -40.72
N SER A 197 -14.34 -0.29 -41.35
CA SER A 197 -15.51 -1.17 -41.39
C SER A 197 -15.77 -1.73 -39.99
N LEU A 198 -16.67 -1.07 -39.25
CA LEU A 198 -17.23 -1.51 -37.99
C LEU A 198 -18.43 -2.44 -38.29
N ILE A 199 -18.38 -3.69 -37.83
CA ILE A 199 -19.60 -4.47 -37.60
C ILE A 199 -20.00 -4.13 -36.16
N ILE A 200 -21.09 -3.38 -36.03
CA ILE A 200 -21.68 -2.97 -34.76
C ILE A 200 -22.86 -3.91 -34.51
N GLU A 201 -22.81 -4.70 -33.43
CA GLU A 201 -24.04 -5.03 -32.71
C GLU A 201 -24.07 -4.11 -31.48
N GLU A 202 -25.16 -3.35 -31.38
CA GLU A 202 -25.41 -2.38 -30.31
C GLU A 202 -25.66 -3.11 -28.99
N GLU A 203 -24.67 -3.13 -28.10
CA GLU A 203 -24.80 -3.15 -26.63
C GLU A 203 -23.43 -3.44 -26.01
N ASP A 204 -22.63 -2.40 -25.75
CA ASP A 204 -21.65 -2.30 -24.64
C ASP A 204 -20.63 -1.19 -24.91
N LEU A 205 -20.67 -0.12 -24.10
CA LEU A 205 -19.65 0.93 -24.03
C LEU A 205 -18.37 0.38 -23.39
N GLY A 206 -17.55 -0.32 -24.17
CA GLY A 206 -16.21 -0.76 -23.84
C GLY A 206 -15.23 -0.43 -24.97
N CYS A 207 -14.11 0.21 -24.66
CA CYS A 207 -13.06 0.49 -25.64
C CYS A 207 -12.33 -0.82 -26.00
N TYR A 208 -12.45 -1.27 -27.25
CA TYR A 208 -11.69 -2.40 -27.79
C TYR A 208 -10.49 -1.87 -28.60
N CYS A 209 -9.28 -2.01 -28.07
CA CYS A 209 -8.06 -1.83 -28.85
C CYS A 209 -7.75 -3.14 -29.61
N GLN A 210 -8.11 -3.22 -30.89
CA GLN A 210 -7.64 -4.29 -31.77
C GLN A 210 -6.22 -4.01 -32.30
N ARG A 211 -5.40 -5.06 -32.29
CA ARG A 211 -4.07 -5.15 -32.92
C ARG A 211 -4.17 -5.05 -34.44
N SER A 212 -3.24 -4.31 -35.05
CA SER A 212 -2.78 -4.57 -36.42
C SER A 212 -1.25 -4.44 -36.51
N LEU A 213 -0.61 -5.61 -36.58
CA LEU A 213 0.63 -5.96 -37.30
C LEU A 213 1.68 -4.85 -37.54
N SER A 214 2.57 -4.68 -36.57
CA SER A 214 4.04 -4.73 -36.72
C SER A 214 4.66 -4.47 -35.34
N GLN A 215 5.74 -5.16 -34.99
CA GLN A 215 6.39 -5.10 -33.68
C GLN A 215 6.76 -3.65 -33.28
N ARG A 216 5.91 -2.94 -32.55
CA ARG A 216 6.26 -1.70 -31.85
C ARG A 216 5.51 -1.64 -30.52
N LYS A 217 6.28 -1.76 -29.42
CA LYS A 217 5.83 -1.65 -28.03
C LYS A 217 5.06 -0.35 -27.84
N LEU A 218 3.79 -0.43 -27.40
CA LEU A 218 3.11 0.72 -26.83
C LEU A 218 3.55 0.83 -25.35
N SER A 219 4.17 1.94 -24.99
CA SER A 219 4.43 2.30 -23.59
C SER A 219 3.34 3.26 -23.13
N TYR A 220 2.59 2.87 -22.11
CA TYR A 220 1.64 3.77 -21.46
C TYR A 220 2.41 4.69 -20.52
N VAL A 221 2.07 5.97 -20.52
CA VAL A 221 2.67 6.93 -19.60
C VAL A 221 1.60 7.41 -18.66
N CYS A 222 1.79 7.14 -17.37
CA CYS A 222 0.86 7.60 -16.34
C CYS A 222 1.54 8.62 -15.44
N PRO A 223 0.84 9.70 -15.06
CA PRO A 223 1.38 10.71 -14.17
C PRO A 223 1.48 10.15 -12.74
N CYS A 224 2.70 9.95 -12.26
CA CYS A 224 3.05 9.75 -10.85
C CYS A 224 3.07 11.12 -10.17
N ARG A 225 2.23 11.37 -9.15
CA ARG A 225 2.16 12.68 -8.48
C ARG A 225 2.20 12.54 -6.95
N PRO A 226 2.78 13.51 -6.22
CA PRO A 226 2.69 13.53 -4.77
C PRO A 226 1.23 13.70 -4.33
N CYS A 227 0.68 12.74 -3.60
CA CYS A 227 -0.68 12.86 -3.05
C CYS A 227 -0.90 11.99 -1.81
N ILE A 228 -1.92 12.34 -1.02
CA ILE A 228 -2.36 11.57 0.15
C ILE A 228 -3.71 10.92 -0.17
N LEU A 229 -3.76 9.60 -0.23
CA LEU A 229 -4.97 8.85 -0.52
C LEU A 229 -5.58 8.27 0.76
N VAL A 230 -6.89 8.36 0.91
CA VAL A 230 -7.62 7.65 1.97
C VAL A 230 -8.56 6.61 1.37
N MET A 231 -8.52 5.41 1.93
CA MET A 231 -9.42 4.31 1.63
C MET A 231 -10.17 3.90 2.90
N ASP A 232 -11.47 4.20 2.92
CA ASP A 232 -12.34 4.02 4.09
C ASP A 232 -13.60 3.23 3.66
N SER A 233 -13.77 2.04 4.21
CA SER A 233 -14.90 1.14 3.90
C SER A 233 -16.25 1.61 4.45
N LEU A 234 -16.26 2.51 5.44
CA LEU A 234 -17.49 3.04 6.07
C LEU A 234 -17.76 4.51 5.73
N LYS A 235 -16.77 5.25 5.23
CA LYS A 235 -16.85 6.69 4.94
C LYS A 235 -17.36 7.50 6.15
N ARG A 236 -16.86 7.21 7.36
CA ARG A 236 -17.41 7.80 8.61
C ARG A 236 -17.18 9.31 8.73
N SER A 237 -16.14 9.86 8.09
CA SER A 237 -15.81 11.29 8.20
C SER A 237 -14.94 11.80 7.04
N LEU A 238 -14.86 13.13 6.92
CA LEU A 238 -13.86 13.82 6.13
C LEU A 238 -12.56 13.84 6.94
N HIS A 239 -11.51 13.20 6.42
CA HIS A 239 -10.27 12.88 7.14
C HIS A 239 -9.31 14.08 7.20
N GLU A 240 -9.84 15.31 7.28
CA GLU A 240 -9.10 16.58 7.16
C GLU A 240 -7.98 16.72 8.19
N ARG A 241 -8.27 16.35 9.44
CA ARG A 241 -7.26 16.37 10.51
C ARG A 241 -6.11 15.41 10.20
N VAL A 242 -6.40 14.27 9.61
CA VAL A 242 -5.39 13.25 9.24
C VAL A 242 -4.48 13.81 8.16
N PHE A 243 -5.05 14.43 7.12
CA PHE A 243 -4.29 15.07 6.06
C PHE A 243 -3.35 16.14 6.61
N LYS A 244 -3.85 17.04 7.46
CA LYS A 244 -3.02 18.08 8.09
C LYS A 244 -1.86 17.49 8.90
N LEU A 245 -2.14 16.51 9.76
CA LEU A 245 -1.13 15.92 10.64
C LEU A 245 -0.05 15.15 9.86
N LEU A 246 -0.41 14.51 8.75
CA LEU A 246 0.54 13.81 7.90
C LEU A 246 1.40 14.78 7.08
N ARG A 247 0.85 15.90 6.60
CA ARG A 247 1.64 16.98 5.98
C ARG A 247 2.64 17.58 6.96
N ASP A 248 2.20 17.95 8.17
CA ASP A 248 3.08 18.43 9.24
C ASP A 248 4.22 17.44 9.54
N TYR A 249 3.91 16.13 9.53
CA TYR A 249 4.88 15.07 9.72
C TYR A 249 5.89 15.01 8.58
N LEU A 250 5.43 15.08 7.32
CA LEU A 250 6.29 15.05 6.14
C LEU A 250 7.22 16.27 6.10
N GLU A 251 6.74 17.46 6.43
CA GLU A 251 7.58 18.67 6.53
C GLU A 251 8.72 18.48 7.55
N SER A 252 8.37 17.99 8.74
CA SER A 252 9.33 17.75 9.82
C SER A 252 10.32 16.64 9.48
N GLU A 253 9.86 15.56 8.86
CA GLU A 253 10.73 14.45 8.42
C GLU A 253 11.62 14.88 7.25
N TRP A 254 11.12 15.71 6.33
CA TRP A 254 11.91 16.26 5.22
C TRP A 254 13.05 17.13 5.74
N GLU A 255 12.77 18.03 6.68
CA GLU A 255 13.79 18.86 7.33
C GLU A 255 14.88 17.98 7.97
N VAL A 256 14.50 16.92 8.68
CA VAL A 256 15.44 15.98 9.29
C VAL A 256 16.26 15.20 8.26
N ARG A 257 15.69 14.84 7.10
CA ARG A 257 16.34 13.99 6.08
C ARG A 257 17.15 14.75 5.05
N ARG A 258 16.73 15.96 4.71
CA ARG A 258 17.26 16.77 3.62
C ARG A 258 17.95 18.04 4.11
N GLY A 259 17.79 18.42 5.39
CA GLY A 259 18.38 19.64 5.94
C GLY A 259 17.81 20.93 5.34
N SER A 260 16.69 20.83 4.63
CA SER A 260 16.00 21.94 3.95
C SER A 260 14.51 21.92 4.31
N SER A 261 13.83 23.04 4.16
CA SER A 261 12.37 23.10 4.31
C SER A 261 11.70 22.81 2.97
N ARG A 262 10.57 22.11 3.01
CA ARG A 262 9.70 21.84 1.86
C ARG A 262 8.25 21.94 2.30
N ASP A 263 7.44 22.61 1.49
CA ASP A 263 6.00 22.71 1.71
C ASP A 263 5.29 21.45 1.23
N PHE A 264 4.47 20.86 2.09
CA PHE A 264 3.59 19.73 1.77
C PHE A 264 2.11 20.13 1.83
N GLY A 265 1.81 21.44 1.77
CA GLY A 265 0.47 22.01 1.76
C GLY A 265 -0.47 21.40 0.71
N ALA A 266 -1.76 21.71 0.81
CA ALA A 266 -2.80 21.08 -0.01
C ALA A 266 -2.60 21.27 -1.52
N ASP A 267 -1.97 22.37 -1.93
CA ASP A 267 -1.67 22.68 -3.33
C ASP A 267 -0.50 21.83 -3.86
N GLN A 268 0.50 21.54 -3.02
CA GLN A 268 1.69 20.77 -3.38
C GLN A 268 1.47 19.26 -3.26
N MET A 269 0.69 18.82 -2.26
CA MET A 269 0.36 17.42 -2.03
C MET A 269 -1.14 17.26 -1.77
N GLN A 270 -1.87 17.08 -2.87
CA GLN A 270 -3.33 16.95 -2.84
C GLN A 270 -3.76 15.73 -2.04
N SER A 271 -4.80 15.90 -1.23
CA SER A 271 -5.44 14.80 -0.50
C SER A 271 -6.73 14.36 -1.21
N SER A 272 -6.98 13.06 -1.29
CA SER A 272 -8.16 12.53 -1.96
C SER A 272 -8.74 11.30 -1.26
N HIS A 273 -10.06 11.28 -1.15
CA HIS A 273 -10.80 10.10 -0.73
C HIS A 273 -11.04 9.21 -1.96
N CYS A 274 -10.48 8.00 -1.92
CA CYS A 274 -10.68 7.01 -2.98
C CYS A 274 -12.11 6.48 -2.90
N ARG A 275 -12.71 6.22 -4.06
CA ARG A 275 -13.98 5.49 -4.13
C ARG A 275 -13.67 4.00 -4.14
N VAL A 276 -13.72 3.36 -2.97
CA VAL A 276 -13.33 1.95 -2.78
C VAL A 276 -14.56 1.05 -2.53
N PRO A 277 -14.43 -0.29 -2.63
CA PRO A 277 -15.50 -1.20 -2.25
C PRO A 277 -15.87 -0.99 -0.77
N LEU A 278 -17.14 -0.77 -0.48
CA LEU A 278 -17.63 -0.47 0.86
C LEU A 278 -18.09 -1.73 1.58
N GLN A 279 -17.93 -1.72 2.91
CA GLN A 279 -18.41 -2.80 3.76
C GLN A 279 -19.92 -2.72 3.99
N ASP A 280 -20.54 -3.87 4.24
CA ASP A 280 -21.96 -4.04 4.51
C ASP A 280 -22.25 -4.48 5.95
N ASN A 281 -21.23 -4.50 6.81
CA ASN A 281 -21.33 -4.87 8.22
C ASN A 281 -20.55 -3.87 9.11
N SER A 282 -20.60 -4.06 10.43
CA SER A 282 -20.05 -3.13 11.41
C SER A 282 -18.61 -3.43 11.84
N SER A 283 -18.05 -4.61 11.55
CA SER A 283 -16.80 -5.09 12.18
C SER A 283 -15.64 -5.34 11.22
N ASP A 284 -15.89 -5.43 9.91
CA ASP A 284 -14.88 -5.85 8.93
C ASP A 284 -13.96 -4.73 8.42
N CYS A 285 -13.99 -3.53 9.00
CA CYS A 285 -13.17 -2.40 8.55
C CYS A 285 -11.68 -2.74 8.47
N GLY A 286 -11.18 -3.53 9.44
CA GLY A 286 -9.81 -4.05 9.43
C GLY A 286 -9.54 -5.00 8.25
N LEU A 287 -10.49 -5.86 7.87
CA LEU A 287 -10.31 -6.76 6.72
C LEU A 287 -10.30 -5.99 5.40
N TYR A 288 -11.13 -4.96 5.26
CA TYR A 288 -11.12 -4.07 4.10
C TYR A 288 -9.77 -3.34 4.00
N LEU A 289 -9.23 -2.83 5.10
CA LEU A 289 -7.88 -2.25 5.15
C LEU A 289 -6.83 -3.22 4.60
N LEU A 290 -6.82 -4.46 5.09
CA LEU A 290 -5.88 -5.50 4.63
C LEU A 290 -6.06 -5.83 3.14
N GLN A 291 -7.30 -5.94 2.68
CA GLN A 291 -7.61 -6.21 1.27
C GLN A 291 -7.23 -5.03 0.37
N TYR A 292 -7.36 -3.78 0.81
CA TYR A 292 -6.89 -2.61 0.06
C TYR A 292 -5.40 -2.70 -0.18
N VAL A 293 -4.60 -2.98 0.87
CA VAL A 293 -3.14 -3.12 0.72
C VAL A 293 -2.78 -4.33 -0.15
N GLU A 294 -3.45 -5.47 0.04
CA GLU A 294 -3.21 -6.65 -0.79
C GLU A 294 -3.48 -6.40 -2.28
N SER A 295 -4.58 -5.72 -2.59
CA SER A 295 -4.95 -5.37 -3.97
C SER A 295 -3.96 -4.36 -4.55
N PHE A 296 -3.56 -3.36 -3.75
CA PHE A 296 -2.57 -2.36 -4.14
C PHE A 296 -1.20 -2.98 -4.45
N LEU A 297 -0.74 -3.94 -3.65
CA LEU A 297 0.58 -4.54 -3.86
C LEU A 297 0.59 -5.55 -5.02
N LYS A 298 -0.56 -6.17 -5.35
CA LYS A 298 -0.69 -7.09 -6.49
C LYS A 298 -0.75 -6.36 -7.82
N ASP A 299 -1.53 -5.29 -7.89
CA ASP A 299 -1.71 -4.46 -9.07
C ASP A 299 -1.72 -2.98 -8.62
N PRO A 300 -0.54 -2.34 -8.52
CA PRO A 300 -0.45 -0.97 -8.04
C PRO A 300 -1.23 -0.05 -8.96
N VAL A 301 -2.06 0.81 -8.36
CA VAL A 301 -3.00 1.63 -9.12
C VAL A 301 -2.25 2.51 -10.11
N VAL A 302 -2.46 2.23 -11.40
CA VAL A 302 -1.66 2.76 -12.50
C VAL A 302 -2.10 4.18 -12.91
N HIS A 303 -3.16 4.73 -12.33
CA HIS A 303 -3.69 6.05 -12.68
C HIS A 303 -3.97 6.90 -11.44
N PHE A 304 -3.33 8.07 -11.36
CA PHE A 304 -3.48 9.03 -10.25
C PHE A 304 -4.40 10.21 -10.61
N ASP A 305 -5.39 9.97 -11.46
CA ASP A 305 -6.48 10.93 -11.66
C ASP A 305 -7.37 10.92 -10.42
N LEU A 306 -7.34 12.02 -9.66
CA LEU A 306 -8.09 12.16 -8.42
C LEU A 306 -9.54 12.60 -8.70
N PRO A 307 -10.55 12.03 -7.99
CA PRO A 307 -10.46 10.93 -7.05
C PRO A 307 -10.32 9.57 -7.74
N LEU A 308 -9.52 8.66 -7.18
CA LEU A 308 -9.37 7.32 -7.71
C LEU A 308 -10.68 6.53 -7.59
N GLN A 309 -11.10 5.93 -8.70
CA GLN A 309 -12.32 5.15 -8.82
C GLN A 309 -11.98 3.66 -8.77
N LEU A 310 -12.23 3.03 -7.63
CA LEU A 310 -11.84 1.67 -7.28
C LEU A 310 -13.04 0.88 -6.73
N GLU A 311 -14.29 1.29 -7.00
CA GLU A 311 -15.49 0.68 -6.40
C GLU A 311 -15.66 -0.80 -6.72
N ARG A 312 -15.05 -1.26 -7.83
CA ARG A 312 -15.06 -2.64 -8.32
C ARG A 312 -13.68 -3.31 -8.23
N TRP A 313 -12.78 -2.78 -7.38
CA TRP A 313 -11.39 -3.24 -7.31
C TRP A 313 -11.25 -4.71 -6.91
N PHE A 314 -12.13 -5.20 -6.04
CA PHE A 314 -12.25 -6.61 -5.71
C PHE A 314 -13.70 -6.97 -5.34
N PRO A 315 -14.12 -8.23 -5.57
CA PRO A 315 -15.41 -8.72 -5.13
C PRO A 315 -15.43 -8.89 -3.61
N ARG A 316 -16.58 -8.56 -2.97
CA ARG A 316 -16.79 -8.68 -1.52
C ARG A 316 -16.52 -10.09 -0.97
N GLN A 317 -16.66 -11.12 -1.80
CA GLN A 317 -16.37 -12.50 -1.40
C GLN A 317 -14.91 -12.70 -0.95
N GLN A 318 -13.96 -11.94 -1.50
CA GLN A 318 -12.56 -12.01 -1.04
C GLN A 318 -12.43 -11.55 0.41
N VAL A 319 -13.12 -10.47 0.80
CA VAL A 319 -13.10 -9.99 2.19
C VAL A 319 -13.80 -10.97 3.14
N ARG A 320 -14.93 -11.56 2.71
CA ARG A 320 -15.69 -12.52 3.54
C ARG A 320 -14.89 -13.76 3.94
N ARG A 321 -13.99 -14.23 3.09
CA ARG A 321 -13.13 -15.40 3.37
C ARG A 321 -11.85 -15.02 4.12
N LYS A 322 -11.54 -13.73 4.22
CA LYS A 322 -10.22 -13.26 4.67
C LYS A 322 -9.93 -13.57 6.13
N ARG A 323 -10.95 -13.64 7.00
CA ARG A 323 -10.79 -14.10 8.39
C ARG A 323 -10.20 -15.50 8.45
N ASP A 324 -10.74 -16.41 7.66
CA ASP A 324 -10.29 -17.81 7.59
C ASP A 324 -8.93 -17.91 6.89
N GLU A 325 -8.72 -17.16 5.80
CA GLU A 325 -7.43 -17.09 5.11
C GLU A 325 -6.28 -16.67 6.05
N ILE A 326 -6.50 -15.63 6.88
CA ILE A 326 -5.50 -15.14 7.84
C ILE A 326 -5.27 -16.20 8.93
N ARG A 327 -6.35 -16.80 9.46
CA ARG A 327 -6.25 -17.83 10.49
C ARG A 327 -5.45 -19.03 9.99
N ASP A 328 -5.81 -19.56 8.82
CA ASP A 328 -5.13 -20.68 8.18
C ASP A 328 -3.67 -20.35 7.89
N LEU A 329 -3.37 -19.13 7.44
CA LEU A 329 -2.01 -18.66 7.25
C LEU A 329 -1.19 -18.73 8.55
N VAL A 330 -1.70 -18.19 9.66
CA VAL A 330 -0.99 -18.22 10.94
C VAL A 330 -0.76 -19.65 11.41
N LEU A 331 -1.76 -20.51 11.32
CA LEU A 331 -1.64 -21.93 11.68
C LEU A 331 -0.66 -22.68 10.78
N ASN A 332 -0.63 -22.35 9.49
CA ASN A 332 0.36 -22.88 8.55
C ASN A 332 1.78 -22.46 8.92
N LEU A 333 2.01 -21.17 9.19
CA LEU A 333 3.31 -20.67 9.62
C LEU A 333 3.75 -21.30 10.95
N HIS A 334 2.82 -21.49 11.89
CA HIS A 334 3.09 -22.17 13.16
C HIS A 334 3.62 -23.59 12.94
N ARG A 335 2.97 -24.37 12.06
CA ARG A 335 3.43 -25.72 11.72
C ARG A 335 4.85 -25.72 11.14
N HIS A 336 5.17 -24.80 10.24
CA HIS A 336 6.50 -24.73 9.63
C HIS A 336 7.58 -24.32 10.65
N GLN A 337 7.32 -23.28 11.46
CA GLN A 337 8.29 -22.82 12.47
C GLN A 337 8.57 -23.87 13.56
N ASN A 338 7.59 -24.71 13.91
CA ASN A 338 7.78 -25.83 14.83
C ASN A 338 8.56 -27.00 14.21
N LEU A 339 8.38 -27.27 12.91
CA LEU A 339 9.14 -28.31 12.22
C LEU A 339 10.62 -27.92 12.12
N ASP A 340 10.90 -26.67 11.77
CA ASP A 340 12.27 -26.13 11.68
C ASP A 340 12.96 -26.05 13.06
N SER A 341 12.21 -25.98 14.15
CA SER A 341 12.75 -25.97 15.52
C SER A 341 13.13 -27.36 16.05
N ASN A 342 12.64 -28.43 15.41
CA ASN A 342 12.86 -29.82 15.81
C ASN A 342 13.93 -30.55 14.97
N GLN A 343 14.50 -29.89 13.96
CA GLN A 343 15.70 -30.32 13.24
C GLN A 343 16.92 -29.58 13.79
#